data_AF-A0A7S4KPH0-F1
#
_entry.id   AF-A0A7S4KPH0-F1
#
_cell.length_a   1.000
_cell.length_b   1.000
_cell.length_c   1.000
_cell.angle_alpha   90.00
_cell.angle_beta   90.00
_cell.angle_gamma   90.00
#
_symmetry.space_group_name_H-M   'P 1'
#
loop_
_entity.id
_entity.type
_entity.pdbx_description
1 polymer ?
#
loop_
_entity_poly.entity_id
_entity_poly.type
_entity_poly.pdbx_seq_one_letter_code
_entity_poly.pdbx_strand_id
1 'polypeptide(L)'
;MAEGKRVIKELCDQHKLKCGATLMKKVTDEIEDARRENVNNKRPGLVKVGQTWRAQKREDIPSIPSFLPVYVAKGKGELGDGTSPFLVKVPADMVAGWSKSGDRGGELLAGCGKGKGKEGGNEGFSSLPLELVWQGAKVLESEAGWMEGGDGKKEKVPKKAYFARREKIYSAGVPKRRYFQKGGAVAGAVFGNVGEGETKGKQQELRAADIGRGRLFQWVESRWFYCLAYERALLTSPVFLLLKGLVDNGFNILLLGPDGFSISDEDKEGGKGGEKPISSYYASSSSSSSSSSLPPVSPALSPAYQKNILDAYLSTAHPFGHERVLLSLLMDFKPWREQITQLQNENKISKNINLDPVERRKRKRED
;
A
#
# COMPACT_ATOMS: atom_id res chain seq x y z
N MET A 1 -2.20 22.92 29.16
CA MET A 1 -2.26 21.72 28.30
C MET A 1 -0.85 21.49 27.77
N ALA A 2 -0.30 20.28 27.85
CA ALA A 2 1.00 19.97 27.25
C ALA A 2 0.99 20.35 25.75
N GLU A 3 2.11 20.82 25.22
CA GLU A 3 2.19 21.36 23.85
C GLU A 3 1.77 20.33 22.80
N GLY A 4 2.18 19.06 22.91
CA GLY A 4 1.77 18.03 21.97
C GLY A 4 0.25 17.80 21.93
N LYS A 5 -0.45 17.93 23.07
CA LYS A 5 -1.92 17.85 23.09
C LYS A 5 -2.56 19.02 22.33
N ARG A 6 -1.98 20.22 22.41
CA ARG A 6 -2.42 21.39 21.61
C ARG A 6 -2.24 21.11 20.11
N VAL A 7 -1.08 20.60 19.69
CA VAL A 7 -0.80 20.25 18.29
C VAL A 7 -1.80 19.23 17.74
N ILE A 8 -2.08 18.16 18.50
CA ILE A 8 -3.10 17.15 18.10
C ILE A 8 -4.45 17.81 17.90
N LYS A 9 -4.86 18.69 18.82
CA LYS A 9 -6.15 19.39 18.71
C LYS A 9 -6.20 20.25 17.46
N GLU A 10 -5.18 21.06 17.20
CA GLU A 10 -5.09 21.93 16.03
C GLU A 10 -5.15 21.15 14.72
N LEU A 11 -4.39 20.06 14.60
CA LEU A 11 -4.41 19.20 13.42
C LEU A 11 -5.78 18.52 13.22
N CYS A 12 -6.42 18.04 14.29
CA CYS A 12 -7.76 17.48 14.21
C CYS A 12 -8.79 18.53 13.77
N ASP A 13 -8.73 19.74 14.33
CA ASP A 13 -9.63 20.84 13.95
C ASP A 13 -9.43 21.25 12.47
N GLN A 14 -8.17 21.38 12.05
CA GLN A 14 -7.79 21.69 10.66
C GLN A 14 -8.36 20.68 9.66
N HIS A 15 -8.30 19.39 10.00
CA HIS A 15 -8.77 18.30 9.13
C HIS A 15 -10.22 17.87 9.43
N LYS A 16 -10.92 18.58 10.31
CA LYS A 16 -12.33 18.33 10.70
C LYS A 16 -12.55 16.92 11.25
N LEU A 17 -11.59 16.40 12.01
CA LEU A 17 -11.62 15.08 12.63
C LEU A 17 -12.04 15.18 14.10
N LYS A 18 -12.84 14.21 14.56
CA LYS A 18 -13.36 14.15 15.94
C LYS A 18 -12.49 13.29 16.88
N CYS A 19 -11.45 12.66 16.35
CA CYS A 19 -10.56 11.77 17.10
C CYS A 19 -9.58 12.47 18.07
N GLY A 20 -9.55 13.81 18.10
CA GLY A 20 -8.59 14.59 18.90
C GLY A 20 -8.61 14.24 20.40
N ALA A 21 -9.79 14.13 21.01
CA ALA A 21 -9.90 13.75 22.43
C ALA A 21 -9.34 12.35 22.73
N THR A 22 -9.51 11.40 21.81
CA THR A 22 -8.98 10.03 21.95
C THR A 22 -7.47 10.00 21.80
N LEU A 23 -6.90 10.77 20.86
CA LEU A 23 -5.46 10.87 20.68
C LEU A 23 -4.78 11.60 21.84
N MET A 24 -5.33 12.74 22.28
CA MET A 24 -4.76 13.51 23.40
C MET A 24 -4.68 12.71 24.71
N LYS A 25 -5.62 11.79 24.97
CA LYS A 25 -5.59 10.90 26.14
C LYS A 25 -4.44 9.90 26.12
N LYS A 26 -3.84 9.65 24.95
CA LYS A 26 -2.72 8.72 24.77
C LYS A 26 -1.36 9.39 24.87
N VAL A 27 -1.30 10.73 24.92
CA VAL A 27 -0.04 11.47 25.07
C VAL A 27 0.39 11.41 26.53
N THR A 28 1.39 10.59 26.80
CA THR A 28 2.13 10.51 28.06
C THR A 28 3.30 11.50 28.07
N ASP A 29 3.99 11.62 29.19
CA ASP A 29 5.15 12.50 29.32
C ASP A 29 6.32 12.00 28.46
N GLU A 30 6.52 10.68 28.35
CA GLU A 30 7.56 10.08 27.50
C GLU A 30 7.34 10.35 26.00
N ILE A 31 6.08 10.38 25.55
CA ILE A 31 5.73 10.76 24.17
C ILE A 31 6.03 12.24 23.94
N GLU A 32 5.71 13.09 24.91
CA GLU A 32 5.94 14.53 24.81
C GLU A 32 7.43 14.87 24.82
N ASP A 33 8.22 14.18 25.65
CA ASP A 33 9.67 14.33 25.71
C ASP A 33 10.32 13.89 24.40
N ALA A 34 9.94 12.73 23.85
CA ALA A 34 10.43 12.26 22.56
C ALA A 34 10.04 13.20 21.41
N ARG A 35 8.82 13.75 21.43
CA ARG A 35 8.39 14.77 20.47
C ARG A 35 9.26 16.02 20.57
N ARG A 36 9.49 16.52 21.79
CA ARG A 36 10.31 17.71 22.04
C ARG A 36 11.75 17.49 21.59
N GLU A 37 12.30 16.31 21.85
CA GLU A 37 13.63 15.93 21.35
C GLU A 37 13.68 15.97 19.81
N ASN A 38 12.72 15.36 19.12
CA ASN A 38 12.64 15.39 17.66
C ASN A 38 12.55 16.84 17.13
N VAL A 39 11.68 17.67 17.72
CA VAL A 39 11.51 19.08 17.35
C VAL A 39 12.79 19.89 17.57
N ASN A 40 13.42 19.76 18.74
CA ASN A 40 14.68 20.45 19.07
C ASN A 40 15.80 20.09 18.09
N ASN A 41 15.80 18.84 17.62
CA ASN A 41 16.74 18.33 16.63
C ASN A 41 16.31 18.59 15.18
N LYS A 42 15.18 19.26 14.94
CA LYS A 42 14.59 19.51 13.62
C LYS A 42 14.38 18.22 12.81
N ARG A 43 13.96 17.14 13.47
CA ARG A 43 13.66 15.84 12.86
C ARG A 43 12.15 15.57 12.89
N PRO A 44 11.60 14.91 11.86
CA PRO A 44 10.27 14.35 11.92
C PRO A 44 10.25 13.19 12.93
N GLY A 45 9.05 12.83 13.37
CA GLY A 45 8.85 11.66 14.19
C GLY A 45 9.11 10.35 13.43
N LEU A 46 9.41 9.30 14.17
CA LEU A 46 9.58 7.95 13.64
C LEU A 46 8.23 7.24 13.50
N VAL A 47 8.09 6.39 12.49
CA VAL A 47 6.92 5.52 12.36
C VAL A 47 7.35 4.07 12.51
N LYS A 48 6.63 3.31 13.34
CA LYS A 48 6.78 1.87 13.48
C LYS A 48 5.42 1.19 13.28
N VAL A 49 5.43 -0.11 13.02
CA VAL A 49 4.23 -0.94 12.91
C VAL A 49 4.26 -2.01 13.99
N GLY A 50 3.09 -2.33 14.54
CA GLY A 50 2.91 -3.39 15.52
C GLY A 50 1.67 -4.22 15.20
N GLN A 51 1.78 -5.53 15.35
CA GLN A 51 0.68 -6.44 15.05
C GLN A 51 -0.34 -6.44 16.19
N THR A 52 -1.62 -6.26 15.87
CA THR A 52 -2.70 -6.42 16.83
C THR A 52 -3.92 -7.12 16.24
N TRP A 53 -4.66 -7.85 17.07
CA TRP A 53 -5.88 -8.55 16.67
C TRP A 53 -7.04 -8.33 17.64
N ARG A 54 -8.24 -8.75 17.21
CA ARG A 54 -9.44 -8.63 18.04
C ARG A 54 -9.32 -9.53 19.26
N ALA A 55 -9.67 -8.99 20.43
CA ALA A 55 -9.61 -9.69 21.72
C ALA A 55 -8.18 -10.04 22.19
N GLN A 56 -7.14 -9.43 21.62
CA GLN A 56 -5.81 -9.42 22.22
C GLN A 56 -5.88 -8.72 23.58
N LYS A 57 -5.22 -9.29 24.60
CA LYS A 57 -5.13 -8.67 25.92
C LYS A 57 -4.31 -7.39 25.84
N ARG A 58 -4.57 -6.43 26.72
CA ARG A 58 -3.97 -5.09 26.63
C ARG A 58 -2.44 -5.14 26.78
N GLU A 59 -1.97 -5.98 27.68
CA GLU A 59 -0.56 -6.26 27.96
C GLU A 59 0.18 -6.92 26.79
N ASP A 60 -0.55 -7.62 25.91
CA ASP A 60 0.03 -8.27 24.72
C ASP A 60 0.09 -7.32 23.52
N ILE A 61 -0.58 -6.16 23.58
CA ILE A 61 -0.58 -5.19 22.47
C ILE A 61 0.81 -4.52 22.45
N PRO A 62 1.50 -4.51 21.29
CA PRO A 62 2.78 -3.82 21.16
C PRO A 62 2.70 -2.38 21.64
N SER A 63 3.63 -2.00 22.51
CA SER A 63 3.74 -0.63 23.02
C SER A 63 5.21 -0.23 23.09
N ILE A 64 5.47 1.04 22.82
CA ILE A 64 6.78 1.66 22.97
C ILE A 64 6.51 2.98 23.69
N PRO A 65 7.06 3.22 24.90
CA PRO A 65 6.68 4.36 25.74
C PRO A 65 6.75 5.72 25.02
N SER A 66 7.74 5.90 24.15
CA SER A 66 7.96 7.14 23.39
C SER A 66 7.15 7.25 22.08
N PHE A 67 6.22 6.33 21.80
CA PHE A 67 5.42 6.29 20.57
C PHE A 67 3.93 6.42 20.86
N LEU A 68 3.25 7.27 20.08
CA LEU A 68 1.80 7.42 20.10
C LEU A 68 1.13 6.21 19.39
N PRO A 69 0.35 5.37 20.09
CA PRO A 69 -0.28 4.21 19.47
C PRO A 69 -1.53 4.61 18.64
N VAL A 70 -1.52 4.29 17.35
CA VAL A 70 -2.59 4.60 16.39
C VAL A 70 -3.13 3.31 15.77
N TYR A 71 -4.40 3.00 16.00
CA TYR A 71 -5.05 1.84 15.39
C TYR A 71 -5.57 2.18 14.00
N VAL A 72 -5.16 1.40 12.99
CA VAL A 72 -5.48 1.65 11.56
C VAL A 72 -6.40 0.57 10.95
N ALA A 73 -7.05 -0.21 11.81
CA ALA A 73 -7.98 -1.26 11.41
C ALA A 73 -9.45 -0.81 11.49
N LYS A 74 -10.31 -1.42 10.66
CA LYS A 74 -11.76 -1.17 10.63
C LYS A 74 -12.40 -1.27 12.02
N GLY A 75 -13.30 -0.34 12.34
CA GLY A 75 -14.04 -0.30 13.59
C GLY A 75 -13.23 0.19 14.78
N LYS A 76 -12.06 0.80 14.55
CA LYS A 76 -11.21 1.41 15.57
C LYS A 76 -11.35 2.94 15.57
N GLY A 77 -12.57 3.42 15.36
CA GLY A 77 -12.90 4.83 15.25
C GLY A 77 -12.48 5.44 13.92
N GLU A 78 -12.55 6.77 13.85
CA GLU A 78 -12.37 7.55 12.64
C GLU A 78 -11.00 7.31 11.95
N LEU A 79 -9.92 7.18 12.73
CA LEU A 79 -8.59 6.89 12.20
C LEU A 79 -8.52 5.51 11.53
N GLY A 80 -9.04 4.49 12.22
CA GLY A 80 -9.08 3.13 11.72
C GLY A 80 -9.95 2.99 10.49
N ASP A 81 -11.11 3.66 10.48
CA ASP A 81 -12.03 3.60 9.35
C ASP A 81 -11.50 4.38 8.13
N GLY A 82 -10.86 5.53 8.35
CA GLY A 82 -10.27 6.33 7.28
C GLY A 82 -9.02 5.70 6.63
N THR A 83 -8.39 4.72 7.29
CA THR A 83 -7.20 4.02 6.77
C THR A 83 -7.47 2.56 6.39
N SER A 84 -8.62 1.99 6.77
CA SER A 84 -8.87 0.58 6.53
C SER A 84 -9.13 0.29 5.05
N PRO A 85 -8.49 -0.74 4.44
CA PRO A 85 -8.78 -1.15 3.06
C PRO A 85 -10.23 -1.59 2.84
N PHE A 86 -10.98 -1.90 3.90
CA PHE A 86 -12.41 -2.22 3.82
C PHE A 86 -13.30 -1.01 3.52
N LEU A 87 -12.78 0.21 3.71
CA LEU A 87 -13.53 1.46 3.56
C LEU A 87 -12.84 2.41 2.59
N VAL A 88 -11.50 2.43 2.56
CA VAL A 88 -10.70 3.14 1.57
C VAL A 88 -11.11 2.70 0.16
N LYS A 89 -11.35 3.68 -0.70
CA LYS A 89 -11.92 3.49 -2.03
C LYS A 89 -10.86 3.57 -3.10
N VAL A 90 -10.89 2.66 -4.06
CA VAL A 90 -9.98 2.69 -5.21
C VAL A 90 -10.37 3.85 -6.13
N PRO A 91 -9.40 4.66 -6.60
CA PRO A 91 -9.65 5.69 -7.60
C PRO A 91 -10.32 5.09 -8.86
N ALA A 92 -11.37 5.74 -9.35
CA ALA A 92 -12.19 5.22 -10.44
C ALA A 92 -11.39 4.94 -11.72
N ASP A 93 -10.41 5.78 -12.03
CA ASP A 93 -9.55 5.64 -13.20
C ASP A 93 -8.64 4.39 -13.13
N MET A 94 -8.32 3.88 -11.94
CA MET A 94 -7.52 2.65 -11.80
C MET A 94 -8.30 1.38 -12.13
N VAL A 95 -9.62 1.42 -12.01
CA VAL A 95 -10.52 0.30 -12.32
C VAL A 95 -11.36 0.56 -13.56
N ALA A 96 -11.08 1.65 -14.27
CA ALA A 96 -11.75 1.98 -15.52
C ALA A 96 -11.52 0.84 -16.54
N GLY A 97 -12.61 0.38 -17.17
CA GLY A 97 -12.58 -0.72 -18.13
C GLY A 97 -12.49 -2.12 -17.53
N TRP A 98 -12.43 -2.28 -16.20
CA TRP A 98 -12.47 -3.61 -15.60
C TRP A 98 -13.91 -4.12 -15.59
N SER A 99 -14.14 -5.38 -15.94
CA SER A 99 -15.46 -6.02 -15.81
C SER A 99 -15.58 -6.81 -14.50
N LYS A 100 -16.79 -7.22 -14.09
CA LYS A 100 -17.07 -8.10 -12.95
C LYS A 100 -16.59 -9.53 -13.17
N SER A 101 -16.84 -10.09 -14.35
CA SER A 101 -16.41 -11.44 -14.70
C SER A 101 -14.94 -11.51 -15.05
N GLY A 102 -14.36 -10.40 -15.53
CA GLY A 102 -12.99 -10.35 -16.04
C GLY A 102 -12.97 -10.43 -17.56
N ASP A 103 -14.10 -10.70 -18.22
CA ASP A 103 -14.18 -10.80 -19.69
C ASP A 103 -14.29 -9.42 -20.35
N ARG A 104 -13.83 -9.32 -21.61
CA ARG A 104 -13.83 -8.07 -22.41
C ARG A 104 -15.22 -7.48 -22.67
N GLY A 105 -16.28 -8.29 -22.61
CA GLY A 105 -17.68 -7.86 -22.77
C GLY A 105 -18.50 -7.92 -21.47
N GLY A 106 -17.86 -8.22 -20.34
CA GLY A 106 -18.55 -8.33 -19.06
C GLY A 106 -18.99 -6.97 -18.52
N GLU A 107 -19.97 -6.98 -17.61
CA GLU A 107 -20.45 -5.77 -16.94
C GLU A 107 -19.29 -5.02 -16.24
N LEU A 108 -19.12 -3.73 -16.53
CA LEU A 108 -18.04 -2.92 -15.96
C LEU A 108 -18.16 -2.73 -14.45
N LEU A 109 -17.02 -2.74 -13.75
CA LEU A 109 -16.91 -2.44 -12.32
C LEU A 109 -17.40 -1.04 -11.96
N ALA A 110 -17.32 -0.11 -12.91
CA ALA A 110 -17.85 1.25 -12.80
C ALA A 110 -19.35 1.31 -12.47
N GLY A 111 -20.12 0.28 -12.84
CA GLY A 111 -21.56 0.16 -12.53
C GLY A 111 -21.85 -0.57 -11.21
N CYS A 112 -20.84 -1.16 -10.58
CA CYS A 112 -20.95 -1.94 -9.35
C CYS A 112 -21.08 -1.05 -8.11
N GLY A 113 -22.20 -0.36 -7.96
CA GLY A 113 -22.41 0.46 -6.78
C GLY A 113 -23.78 1.09 -6.64
N LYS A 114 -24.73 0.74 -7.52
CA LYS A 114 -26.12 1.15 -7.37
C LYS A 114 -26.71 0.47 -6.12
N GLY A 115 -26.54 1.12 -4.97
CA GLY A 115 -27.54 1.01 -3.92
C GLY A 115 -28.88 1.33 -4.56
N LYS A 116 -29.93 0.55 -4.24
CA LYS A 116 -31.30 0.75 -4.72
C LYS A 116 -31.91 2.05 -4.14
N GLY A 117 -31.23 3.18 -4.29
CA GLY A 117 -31.56 4.46 -3.67
C GLY A 117 -31.63 5.57 -4.71
N LYS A 118 -32.86 6.02 -4.95
CA LYS A 118 -33.28 7.30 -5.56
C LYS A 118 -32.57 7.73 -6.84
N GLU A 119 -33.29 7.52 -7.95
CA GLU A 119 -33.14 8.22 -9.22
C GLU A 119 -32.95 9.73 -8.98
N GLY A 120 -31.86 10.32 -9.49
CA GLY A 120 -31.73 11.78 -9.57
C GLY A 120 -30.33 12.38 -9.49
N GLY A 121 -29.30 11.63 -9.06
CA GLY A 121 -27.94 12.14 -8.97
C GLY A 121 -27.03 11.59 -10.06
N ASN A 122 -26.36 12.47 -10.80
CA ASN A 122 -25.25 12.15 -11.71
C ASN A 122 -24.00 11.75 -10.90
N GLU A 123 -24.17 10.82 -9.94
CA GLU A 123 -23.11 10.38 -9.05
C GLU A 123 -22.19 9.42 -9.82
N GLY A 124 -21.00 9.94 -10.08
CA GLY A 124 -19.97 9.30 -10.88
C GLY A 124 -19.55 7.92 -10.39
N PHE A 125 -18.81 7.24 -11.27
CA PHE A 125 -18.09 5.98 -11.07
C PHE A 125 -18.01 5.53 -9.61
N SER A 126 -18.79 4.50 -9.26
CA SER A 126 -18.85 4.02 -7.89
C SER A 126 -17.48 3.51 -7.46
N SER A 127 -16.84 4.23 -6.54
CA SER A 127 -15.54 3.84 -6.02
C SER A 127 -15.69 2.58 -5.14
N LEU A 128 -15.03 1.50 -5.54
CA LEU A 128 -15.09 0.22 -4.85
C LEU A 128 -14.13 0.21 -3.65
N PRO A 129 -14.47 -0.45 -2.53
CA PRO A 129 -13.51 -0.65 -1.44
C PRO A 129 -12.27 -1.38 -1.93
N LEU A 130 -11.08 -0.94 -1.51
CA LEU A 130 -9.81 -1.54 -1.91
C LEU A 130 -9.75 -3.04 -1.59
N GLU A 131 -10.25 -3.45 -0.42
CA GLU A 131 -10.29 -4.86 -0.03
C GLU A 131 -11.15 -5.69 -0.99
N LEU A 132 -12.26 -5.13 -1.50
CA LEU A 132 -13.12 -5.83 -2.46
C LEU A 132 -12.38 -6.05 -3.78
N VAL A 133 -11.74 -5.00 -4.31
CA VAL A 133 -10.96 -5.05 -5.55
C VAL A 133 -9.79 -6.03 -5.42
N TRP A 134 -9.06 -5.94 -4.30
CA TRP A 134 -7.90 -6.80 -4.04
C TRP A 134 -8.27 -8.27 -3.90
N GLN A 135 -9.34 -8.59 -3.18
CA GLN A 135 -9.80 -9.97 -3.02
C GLN A 135 -10.39 -10.55 -4.31
N GLY A 136 -11.04 -9.72 -5.14
CA GLY A 136 -11.50 -10.11 -6.47
C GLY A 136 -10.36 -10.36 -7.45
N ALA A 137 -9.22 -9.67 -7.29
CA ALA A 137 -8.06 -9.85 -8.16
C ALA A 137 -7.27 -11.15 -7.87
N LYS A 138 -7.18 -11.59 -6.62
CA LYS A 138 -6.40 -12.78 -6.23
C LYS A 138 -6.85 -14.05 -6.95
N VAL A 139 -5.92 -14.81 -7.50
CA VAL A 139 -6.13 -16.13 -8.11
C VAL A 139 -5.55 -17.20 -7.18
N LEU A 140 -6.32 -18.23 -6.85
CA LEU A 140 -5.82 -19.34 -6.05
C LEU A 140 -5.05 -20.35 -6.91
N GLU A 141 -4.16 -21.12 -6.28
CA GLU A 141 -3.47 -22.24 -6.94
C GLU A 141 -4.44 -23.22 -7.60
N SER A 142 -5.55 -23.55 -6.93
CA SER A 142 -6.60 -24.42 -7.48
C SER A 142 -7.38 -23.80 -8.65
N GLU A 143 -7.34 -22.48 -8.79
CA GLU A 143 -8.02 -21.72 -9.84
C GLU A 143 -7.07 -21.34 -10.98
N ALA A 144 -5.81 -21.75 -10.92
CA ALA A 144 -4.82 -21.52 -11.96
C ALA A 144 -4.56 -22.79 -12.78
N GLY A 145 -4.19 -22.62 -14.04
CA GLY A 145 -3.75 -23.68 -14.96
C GLY A 145 -2.51 -23.25 -15.73
N TRP A 146 -1.96 -24.17 -16.51
CA TRP A 146 -0.86 -23.88 -17.43
C TRP A 146 -1.40 -23.81 -18.86
N MET A 147 -0.97 -22.80 -19.61
CA MET A 147 -1.24 -22.65 -21.04
C MET A 147 0.09 -22.50 -21.75
N GLU A 148 0.25 -23.18 -22.88
CA GLU A 148 1.44 -23.05 -23.73
C GLU A 148 1.25 -21.87 -24.68
N GLY A 149 2.16 -20.90 -24.60
CA GLY A 149 2.20 -19.76 -25.51
C GLY A 149 2.64 -20.16 -26.91
N GLY A 150 2.48 -19.25 -27.88
CA GLY A 150 2.92 -19.48 -29.25
C GLY A 150 4.45 -19.67 -29.41
N ASP A 151 5.22 -19.35 -28.39
CA ASP A 151 6.67 -19.59 -28.29
C ASP A 151 7.03 -20.91 -27.57
N GLY A 152 6.03 -21.75 -27.26
CA GLY A 152 6.20 -23.00 -26.52
C GLY A 152 6.40 -22.81 -25.01
N LYS A 153 6.40 -21.58 -24.48
CA LYS A 153 6.56 -21.35 -23.04
C LYS A 153 5.25 -21.57 -22.31
N LYS A 154 5.30 -22.32 -21.22
CA LYS A 154 4.16 -22.52 -20.33
C LYS A 154 3.99 -21.30 -19.42
N GLU A 155 2.85 -20.64 -19.53
CA GLU A 155 2.44 -19.56 -18.64
C GLU A 155 1.30 -20.03 -17.74
N LYS A 156 1.30 -19.54 -16.50
CA LYS A 156 0.23 -19.80 -15.55
C LYS A 156 -0.93 -18.83 -15.77
N VAL A 157 -2.10 -19.36 -16.06
CA VAL A 157 -3.30 -18.57 -16.42
C VAL A 157 -4.47 -18.87 -15.49
N PRO A 158 -5.38 -17.91 -15.26
CA PRO A 158 -6.61 -18.15 -14.50
C PRO A 158 -7.58 -19.07 -15.24
N LYS A 159 -8.24 -19.98 -14.52
CA LYS A 159 -9.30 -20.87 -15.03
C LYS A 159 -10.68 -20.24 -14.88
N LYS A 160 -11.68 -20.83 -15.53
CA LYS A 160 -13.11 -20.46 -15.41
C LYS A 160 -13.59 -20.32 -13.96
N ALA A 161 -13.10 -21.16 -13.05
CA ALA A 161 -13.46 -21.10 -11.63
C ALA A 161 -13.08 -19.76 -10.96
N TYR A 162 -11.93 -19.17 -11.32
CA TYR A 162 -11.52 -17.85 -10.84
C TYR A 162 -12.53 -16.77 -11.26
N PHE A 163 -12.84 -16.70 -12.55
CA PHE A 163 -13.74 -15.68 -13.12
C PHE A 163 -15.15 -15.78 -12.52
N ALA A 164 -15.67 -17.00 -12.34
CA ALA A 164 -16.96 -17.22 -11.66
C ALA A 164 -16.94 -16.75 -10.19
N ARG A 165 -15.87 -17.01 -9.44
CA ARG A 165 -15.72 -16.50 -8.07
C ARG A 165 -15.63 -14.97 -8.06
N ARG A 166 -14.82 -14.40 -8.95
CA ARG A 166 -14.61 -12.95 -9.07
C ARG A 166 -15.92 -12.21 -9.36
N GLU A 167 -16.72 -12.71 -10.30
CA GLU A 167 -18.04 -12.18 -10.58
C GLU A 167 -18.95 -12.20 -9.35
N LYS A 168 -19.00 -13.32 -8.63
CA LYS A 168 -19.76 -13.44 -7.38
C LYS A 168 -19.32 -12.43 -6.32
N ILE A 169 -18.01 -12.18 -6.20
CA ILE A 169 -17.45 -11.19 -5.26
C ILE A 169 -17.97 -9.78 -5.60
N TYR A 170 -17.81 -9.35 -6.85
CA TYR A 170 -18.20 -8.00 -7.26
C TYR A 170 -19.72 -7.80 -7.29
N SER A 171 -20.48 -8.81 -7.71
CA SER A 171 -21.95 -8.77 -7.66
C SER A 171 -22.49 -8.68 -6.23
N ALA A 172 -21.80 -9.26 -5.24
CA ALA A 172 -22.16 -9.09 -3.84
C ALA A 172 -21.87 -7.68 -3.32
N GLY A 173 -20.83 -6.99 -3.83
CA GLY A 173 -20.48 -5.61 -3.48
C GLY A 173 -20.02 -5.38 -2.03
N VAL A 174 -20.00 -6.42 -1.19
CA VAL A 174 -19.67 -6.31 0.24
C VAL A 174 -18.27 -6.83 0.48
N PRO A 175 -17.29 -6.00 0.91
CA PRO A 175 -15.91 -6.43 1.18
C PRO A 175 -15.85 -7.43 2.33
N LYS A 176 -15.12 -8.53 2.14
CA LYS A 176 -14.86 -9.57 3.15
C LYS A 176 -13.36 -9.80 3.29
N ARG A 177 -12.92 -10.15 4.50
CA ARG A 177 -11.50 -10.46 4.77
C ARG A 177 -10.99 -11.64 3.94
N ARG A 178 -11.86 -12.62 3.66
CA ARG A 178 -11.57 -13.78 2.83
C ARG A 178 -12.82 -14.18 2.06
N TYR A 179 -12.66 -14.47 0.78
CA TYR A 179 -13.68 -15.12 -0.07
C TYR A 179 -13.31 -16.56 -0.43
N PHE A 180 -12.24 -17.07 0.17
CA PHE A 180 -11.69 -18.39 -0.04
C PHE A 180 -11.29 -19.02 1.30
N GLN A 181 -11.15 -20.34 1.31
CA GLN A 181 -10.84 -21.10 2.53
C GLN A 181 -9.51 -20.65 3.14
N LYS A 182 -9.45 -20.68 4.48
CA LYS A 182 -8.20 -20.42 5.22
C LYS A 182 -7.16 -21.47 4.81
N GLY A 183 -5.97 -21.02 4.41
CA GLY A 183 -4.88 -21.90 3.97
C GLY A 183 -4.79 -22.09 2.45
N GLY A 184 -5.74 -21.57 1.65
CA GLY A 184 -5.62 -21.58 0.20
C GLY A 184 -4.39 -20.80 -0.27
N ALA A 185 -3.50 -21.46 -1.02
CA ALA A 185 -2.34 -20.84 -1.63
C ALA A 185 -2.77 -19.91 -2.78
N VAL A 186 -2.14 -18.74 -2.85
CA VAL A 186 -2.41 -17.72 -3.87
C VAL A 186 -1.38 -17.86 -4.98
N ALA A 187 -1.83 -18.11 -6.21
CA ALA A 187 -0.98 -18.22 -7.39
C ALA A 187 -0.53 -16.85 -7.92
N GLY A 188 -1.29 -15.80 -7.62
CA GLY A 188 -1.03 -14.45 -8.09
C GLY A 188 -2.30 -13.59 -8.05
N ALA A 189 -2.34 -12.56 -8.87
CA ALA A 189 -3.52 -11.72 -9.04
C ALA A 189 -3.68 -11.29 -10.50
N VAL A 190 -4.92 -11.02 -10.89
CA VAL A 190 -5.26 -10.49 -12.23
C VAL A 190 -5.94 -9.15 -12.02
N PHE A 191 -5.40 -8.14 -12.70
CA PHE A 191 -5.93 -6.78 -12.71
C PHE A 191 -6.33 -6.45 -14.13
N GLY A 192 -7.53 -5.91 -14.29
CA GLY A 192 -8.08 -5.48 -15.57
C GLY A 192 -8.18 -6.55 -16.66
N ASN A 193 -8.91 -6.18 -17.70
CA ASN A 193 -8.77 -6.72 -19.05
C ASN A 193 -8.92 -5.48 -19.93
N VAL A 194 -7.83 -4.75 -20.17
CA VAL A 194 -7.87 -3.63 -21.11
C VAL A 194 -8.10 -4.25 -22.48
N GLY A 195 -9.28 -4.05 -23.07
CA GLY A 195 -9.47 -4.38 -24.48
C GLY A 195 -8.38 -3.68 -25.30
N GLU A 196 -8.01 -4.22 -26.46
CA GLU A 196 -7.05 -3.64 -27.41
C GLU A 196 -7.55 -2.31 -28.04
N GLY A 197 -8.36 -1.53 -27.32
CA GLY A 197 -8.75 -0.19 -27.70
C GLY A 197 -7.57 0.76 -27.53
N GLU A 198 -7.25 1.47 -28.62
CA GLU A 198 -6.19 2.48 -28.73
C GLU A 198 -6.07 3.39 -27.50
N THR A 199 -5.23 3.04 -26.53
CA THR A 199 -4.69 4.03 -25.58
C THR A 199 -3.68 4.87 -26.35
N LYS A 200 -4.09 6.03 -26.85
CA LYS A 200 -3.18 7.05 -27.37
C LYS A 200 -2.46 7.71 -26.19
N GLY A 201 -1.22 7.31 -25.93
CA GLY A 201 -0.38 7.91 -24.89
C GLY A 201 0.82 7.06 -24.49
N LYS A 202 2.04 7.54 -24.81
CA LYS A 202 3.33 6.82 -24.65
C LYS A 202 3.64 6.29 -23.23
N GLN A 203 3.08 6.87 -22.17
CA GLN A 203 3.30 6.39 -20.79
C GLN A 203 2.26 5.37 -20.29
N GLN A 204 1.12 5.25 -20.98
CA GLN A 204 0.03 4.31 -20.64
C GLN A 204 0.04 3.06 -21.54
N GLU A 205 0.60 3.17 -22.75
CA GLU A 205 0.75 2.10 -23.74
C GLU A 205 1.58 0.90 -23.26
N LEU A 206 2.58 1.11 -22.38
CA LEU A 206 3.43 0.01 -21.90
C LEU A 206 2.76 -0.95 -20.91
N ARG A 207 1.55 -0.65 -20.43
CA ARG A 207 0.81 -1.54 -19.49
C ARG A 207 -0.50 -2.08 -20.04
N ALA A 208 -1.16 -1.40 -20.97
CA ALA A 208 -2.43 -1.86 -21.54
C ALA A 208 -2.29 -3.23 -22.23
N ALA A 209 -1.16 -3.49 -22.91
CA ALA A 209 -0.91 -4.74 -23.63
C ALA A 209 -0.78 -5.98 -22.71
N ASP A 210 -0.22 -5.84 -21.50
CA ASP A 210 -0.03 -6.94 -20.55
C ASP A 210 -1.24 -7.15 -19.62
N ILE A 211 -1.95 -6.07 -19.28
CA ILE A 211 -3.16 -6.08 -18.44
C ILE A 211 -4.38 -6.58 -19.25
N GLY A 212 -4.36 -6.45 -20.57
CA GLY A 212 -5.45 -6.83 -21.49
C GLY A 212 -5.59 -8.32 -21.85
N ARG A 213 -4.73 -9.19 -21.30
CA ARG A 213 -4.73 -10.63 -21.58
C ARG A 213 -5.09 -11.50 -20.37
N GLY A 214 -5.46 -10.91 -19.23
CA GLY A 214 -5.65 -11.66 -18.00
C GLY A 214 -4.36 -12.29 -17.45
N ARG A 215 -3.21 -11.63 -17.69
CA ARG A 215 -1.91 -12.06 -17.16
C ARG A 215 -1.98 -12.23 -15.65
N LEU A 216 -1.44 -13.34 -15.18
CA LEU A 216 -1.30 -13.59 -13.75
C LEU A 216 -0.04 -12.87 -13.23
N PHE A 217 -0.25 -11.80 -12.47
CA PHE A 217 0.82 -11.11 -11.76
C PHE A 217 1.25 -11.93 -10.56
N GLN A 218 2.55 -12.17 -10.43
CA GLN A 218 3.09 -12.86 -9.26
C GLN A 218 2.86 -12.04 -7.99
N TRP A 219 2.98 -12.69 -6.84
CA TRP A 219 2.62 -12.10 -5.56
C TRP A 219 3.28 -10.72 -5.32
N VAL A 220 4.60 -10.60 -5.49
CA VAL A 220 5.31 -9.32 -5.28
C VAL A 220 4.91 -8.27 -6.32
N GLU A 221 4.84 -8.64 -7.60
CA GLU A 221 4.42 -7.73 -8.67
C GLU A 221 3.01 -7.18 -8.42
N SER A 222 2.09 -8.04 -7.97
CA SER A 222 0.71 -7.66 -7.67
C SER A 222 0.61 -6.60 -6.56
N ARG A 223 1.54 -6.60 -5.59
CA ARG A 223 1.53 -5.63 -4.47
C ARG A 223 1.62 -4.19 -4.94
N TRP A 224 2.28 -3.94 -6.07
CA TRP A 224 2.36 -2.59 -6.62
C TRP A 224 0.95 -1.99 -6.86
N PHE A 225 0.03 -2.77 -7.43
CA PHE A 225 -1.34 -2.31 -7.69
C PHE A 225 -2.04 -1.92 -6.39
N TYR A 226 -1.92 -2.76 -5.36
CA TYR A 226 -2.48 -2.48 -4.04
C TYR A 226 -1.88 -1.20 -3.44
N CYS A 227 -0.55 -1.11 -3.40
CA CYS A 227 0.15 0.01 -2.78
C CYS A 227 -0.15 1.33 -3.50
N LEU A 228 -0.18 1.32 -4.84
CA LEU A 228 -0.52 2.49 -5.63
C LEU A 228 -1.98 2.92 -5.42
N ALA A 229 -2.92 1.96 -5.42
CA ALA A 229 -4.33 2.26 -5.18
C ALA A 229 -4.54 2.86 -3.79
N TYR A 230 -3.89 2.28 -2.78
CA TYR A 230 -3.95 2.77 -1.40
C TYR A 230 -3.30 4.15 -1.26
N GLU A 231 -2.12 4.37 -1.86
CA GLU A 231 -1.44 5.66 -1.92
C GLU A 231 -2.37 6.73 -2.50
N ARG A 232 -2.91 6.51 -3.70
CA ARG A 232 -3.77 7.49 -4.38
C ARG A 232 -5.05 7.77 -3.62
N ALA A 233 -5.60 6.77 -2.93
CA ALA A 233 -6.81 6.93 -2.13
C ALA A 233 -6.57 7.70 -0.83
N LEU A 234 -5.39 7.57 -0.23
CA LEU A 234 -5.09 8.16 1.08
C LEU A 234 -4.42 9.51 1.05
N LEU A 235 -3.60 9.84 0.05
CA LEU A 235 -2.76 11.05 0.06
C LEU A 235 -3.54 12.35 0.31
N THR A 236 -4.81 12.41 -0.08
CA THR A 236 -5.69 13.56 0.12
C THR A 236 -6.72 13.36 1.24
N SER A 237 -6.68 12.21 1.93
CA SER A 237 -7.62 11.90 2.99
C SER A 237 -7.29 12.73 4.25
N PRO A 238 -8.30 13.27 4.96
CA PRO A 238 -8.08 14.02 6.19
C PRO A 238 -7.31 13.24 7.26
N VAL A 239 -7.55 11.92 7.35
CA VAL A 239 -6.85 11.04 8.29
C VAL A 239 -5.38 10.92 7.95
N PHE A 240 -5.01 10.72 6.69
CA PHE A 240 -3.61 10.69 6.30
C PHE A 240 -2.92 12.03 6.57
N LEU A 241 -3.56 13.16 6.24
CA LEU A 241 -3.00 14.49 6.47
C LEU A 241 -2.76 14.77 7.96
N LEU A 242 -3.68 14.35 8.84
CA LEU A 242 -3.46 14.37 10.29
C LEU A 242 -2.22 13.54 10.69
N LEU A 243 -2.13 12.29 10.24
CA LEU A 243 -1.01 11.41 10.60
C LEU A 243 0.33 11.97 10.09
N LYS A 244 0.36 12.49 8.87
CA LYS A 244 1.53 13.16 8.31
C LYS A 244 1.88 14.41 9.11
N GLY A 245 0.90 15.22 9.47
CA GLY A 245 1.07 16.39 10.33
C GLY A 245 1.64 16.03 11.70
N LEU A 246 1.22 14.92 12.30
CA LEU A 246 1.80 14.44 13.57
C LEU A 246 3.28 14.08 13.41
N VAL A 247 3.64 13.32 12.37
CA VAL A 247 5.03 12.98 12.07
C VAL A 247 5.86 14.25 11.84
N ASP A 248 5.34 15.21 11.07
CA ASP A 248 6.03 16.48 10.78
C ASP A 248 6.21 17.37 12.03
N ASN A 249 5.34 17.21 13.03
CA ASN A 249 5.46 17.86 14.33
C ASN A 249 6.26 17.03 15.37
N GLY A 250 7.05 16.06 14.89
CA GLY A 250 7.99 15.30 15.71
C GLY A 250 7.40 14.12 16.48
N PHE A 251 6.11 13.77 16.30
CA PHE A 251 5.53 12.63 17.01
C PHE A 251 6.02 11.31 16.44
N ASN A 252 6.58 10.46 17.30
CA ASN A 252 6.75 9.06 16.95
C ASN A 252 5.38 8.35 16.97
N ILE A 253 5.06 7.57 15.93
CA ILE A 253 3.77 6.88 15.77
C ILE A 253 3.99 5.37 15.69
N LEU A 254 3.25 4.62 16.52
CA LEU A 254 3.16 3.16 16.41
C LEU A 254 1.83 2.79 15.75
N LEU A 255 1.87 2.42 14.47
CA LEU A 255 0.71 1.96 13.70
C LEU A 255 0.35 0.53 14.10
N LEU A 256 -0.87 0.35 14.61
CA LEU A 256 -1.36 -0.93 15.11
C LEU A 256 -2.45 -1.49 14.19
N GLY A 257 -2.20 -2.69 13.65
CA GLY A 257 -3.21 -3.43 12.89
C GLY A 257 -2.86 -4.90 12.68
N PRO A 258 -3.76 -5.69 12.07
CA PRO A 258 -3.59 -7.13 11.91
C PRO A 258 -2.39 -7.54 11.05
N ASP A 259 -1.92 -6.68 10.14
CA ASP A 259 -0.78 -6.95 9.27
C ASP A 259 0.43 -6.04 9.60
N GLY A 260 0.45 -5.47 10.82
CA GLY A 260 1.53 -4.63 11.36
C GLY A 260 2.80 -5.39 11.74
N PHE A 261 3.30 -6.26 10.85
CA PHE A 261 4.55 -6.97 11.06
C PHE A 261 5.72 -6.00 11.08
N SER A 262 6.59 -6.09 12.09
CA SER A 262 7.77 -5.24 12.24
C SER A 262 8.65 -5.24 10.99
N ILE A 263 9.38 -4.15 10.79
CA ILE A 263 10.30 -3.95 9.65
C ILE A 263 11.77 -4.12 10.11
N SER A 264 12.07 -4.06 11.40
CA SER A 264 13.43 -4.22 11.93
C SER A 264 13.97 -5.65 11.84
N ASP A 265 15.27 -5.77 11.56
CA ASP A 265 15.99 -7.05 11.59
C ASP A 265 16.09 -7.66 12.99
N GLU A 266 15.95 -6.83 14.03
CA GLU A 266 16.01 -7.24 15.45
C GLU A 266 14.92 -8.27 15.82
N ASP A 267 13.85 -8.37 15.02
CA ASP A 267 12.75 -9.30 15.25
C ASP A 267 12.91 -10.64 14.52
N LYS A 268 13.96 -10.81 13.69
CA LYS A 268 14.19 -12.04 12.90
C LYS A 268 14.89 -13.15 13.69
N GLU A 269 15.59 -12.81 14.77
CA GLU A 269 16.16 -13.80 15.67
C GLU A 269 15.15 -14.06 16.79
N GLY A 270 14.57 -15.26 16.82
CA GLY A 270 13.69 -15.75 17.88
C GLY A 270 14.40 -15.92 19.24
N GLY A 271 15.18 -14.92 19.67
CA GLY A 271 16.05 -14.93 20.82
C GLY A 271 15.63 -13.88 21.83
N LYS A 272 15.13 -14.37 22.96
CA LYS A 272 14.87 -13.67 24.22
C LYS A 272 15.76 -12.44 24.48
N GLY A 273 15.13 -11.26 24.54
CA GLY A 273 15.42 -10.20 25.51
C GLY A 273 16.78 -9.51 25.45
N GLY A 274 16.89 -8.43 24.67
CA GLY A 274 17.93 -7.42 24.84
C GLY A 274 17.53 -6.12 24.14
N GLU A 275 17.06 -5.12 24.90
CA GLU A 275 16.78 -3.79 24.37
C GLU A 275 18.09 -3.13 23.92
N LYS A 276 18.23 -2.87 22.60
CA LYS A 276 19.24 -1.94 22.10
C LYS A 276 18.62 -0.54 21.95
N PRO A 277 19.35 0.53 22.29
CA PRO A 277 18.83 1.89 22.20
C PRO A 277 18.54 2.32 20.76
N ILE A 278 17.37 2.95 20.55
CA ILE A 278 16.75 3.37 19.28
C ILE A 278 17.52 4.48 18.52
N SER A 279 18.67 4.93 19.02
CA SER A 279 19.34 6.16 18.56
C SER A 279 19.92 6.11 17.13
N SER A 280 20.05 4.94 16.49
CA SER A 280 20.82 4.79 15.23
C SER A 280 20.07 5.05 13.92
N TYR A 281 18.77 5.37 13.92
CA TYR A 281 17.96 5.38 12.69
C TYR A 281 18.15 6.60 11.78
N TYR A 282 18.81 7.67 12.22
CA TYR A 282 19.07 8.86 11.42
C TYR A 282 20.57 9.06 11.21
N ALA A 283 20.95 9.45 9.99
CA ALA A 283 22.32 9.87 9.72
C ALA A 283 22.58 11.21 10.41
N SER A 284 23.54 11.27 11.32
CA SER A 284 24.02 12.51 11.92
C SER A 284 24.78 13.34 10.88
N SER A 285 24.06 14.14 10.09
CA SER A 285 24.68 15.06 9.13
C SER A 285 24.96 16.40 9.79
N SER A 286 26.07 16.51 10.52
CA SER A 286 26.57 17.80 11.01
C SER A 286 27.23 18.55 9.84
N SER A 287 26.48 19.40 9.15
CA SER A 287 27.05 20.35 8.18
C SER A 287 26.55 21.76 8.46
N SER A 288 27.47 22.61 8.92
CA SER A 288 27.29 24.04 9.14
C SER A 288 27.51 24.78 7.82
N SER A 289 26.44 25.21 7.15
CA SER A 289 26.52 26.28 6.15
C SER A 289 25.26 27.13 6.17
N SER A 290 25.47 28.42 6.40
CA SER A 290 24.47 29.47 6.47
C SER A 290 24.28 30.10 5.09
N SER A 291 23.14 29.86 4.43
CA SER A 291 22.29 30.92 3.82
C SER A 291 21.15 30.33 2.97
N SER A 292 20.05 31.08 2.93
CA SER A 292 18.90 30.99 2.00
C SER A 292 17.81 29.94 2.27
N SER A 293 16.82 30.39 3.05
CA SER A 293 15.36 30.36 2.84
C SER A 293 14.68 29.30 1.94
N LEU A 294 15.11 28.05 1.95
CA LEU A 294 14.25 26.92 1.58
C LEU A 294 13.86 26.15 2.85
N PRO A 295 12.60 25.69 2.96
CA PRO A 295 12.18 24.88 4.10
C PRO A 295 13.09 23.64 4.18
N PRO A 296 13.44 23.19 5.40
CA PRO A 296 14.32 22.05 5.57
C PRO A 296 13.75 20.84 4.82
N VAL A 297 14.52 20.33 3.87
CA VAL A 297 14.27 19.03 3.23
C VAL A 297 14.13 18.03 4.38
N SER A 298 13.00 17.31 4.44
CA SER A 298 12.79 16.28 5.47
C SER A 298 14.04 15.39 5.52
N PRO A 299 14.67 15.21 6.69
CA PRO A 299 15.91 14.44 6.79
C PRO A 299 15.65 13.07 6.21
N ALA A 300 16.49 12.69 5.23
CA ALA A 300 16.35 11.43 4.55
C ALA A 300 16.40 10.27 5.56
N LEU A 301 15.52 9.29 5.39
CA LEU A 301 15.61 8.02 6.11
C LEU A 301 17.02 7.44 5.98
N SER A 302 17.54 6.83 7.04
CA SER A 302 18.82 6.11 6.93
C SER A 302 18.74 5.03 5.85
N PRO A 303 19.82 4.79 5.09
CA PRO A 303 19.87 3.74 4.07
C PRO A 303 19.51 2.35 4.62
N ALA A 304 19.89 2.04 5.86
CA ALA A 304 19.55 0.80 6.53
C ALA A 304 18.03 0.64 6.71
N TYR A 305 17.33 1.71 7.12
CA TYR A 305 15.89 1.67 7.30
C TYR A 305 15.13 1.57 5.97
N GLN A 306 15.59 2.29 4.94
CA GLN A 306 15.06 2.16 3.57
C GLN A 306 15.18 0.73 3.06
N LYS A 307 16.36 0.12 3.23
CA LYS A 307 16.60 -1.29 2.88
C LYS A 307 15.63 -2.22 3.61
N ASN A 308 15.38 -2.00 4.89
CA ASN A 308 14.44 -2.83 5.65
C ASN A 308 13.00 -2.73 5.12
N ILE A 309 12.54 -1.53 4.74
CA ILE A 309 11.23 -1.35 4.10
C ILE A 309 11.18 -2.07 2.75
N LEU A 310 12.26 -1.97 1.95
CA LEU A 310 12.38 -2.63 0.67
C LEU A 310 12.33 -4.16 0.80
N ASP A 311 13.10 -4.71 1.74
CA ASP A 311 13.13 -6.15 2.05
C ASP A 311 11.75 -6.63 2.52
N ALA A 312 11.06 -5.86 3.36
CA ALA A 312 9.69 -6.15 3.76
C ALA A 312 8.71 -6.13 2.57
N TYR A 313 8.89 -5.21 1.62
CA TYR A 313 8.10 -5.13 0.39
C TYR A 313 8.35 -6.31 -0.56
N LEU A 314 9.58 -6.82 -0.61
CA LEU A 314 9.95 -7.99 -1.42
C LEU A 314 9.63 -9.33 -0.75
N SER A 315 9.55 -9.37 0.57
CA SER A 315 9.38 -10.60 1.34
C SER A 315 8.08 -11.31 0.98
N THR A 316 8.15 -12.60 0.64
CA THR A 316 6.97 -13.47 0.46
C THR A 316 6.46 -14.07 1.78
N ALA A 317 7.27 -14.03 2.83
CA ALA A 317 6.93 -14.60 4.15
C ALA A 317 5.81 -13.83 4.85
N HIS A 318 5.80 -12.50 4.68
CA HIS A 318 4.80 -11.63 5.30
C HIS A 318 4.09 -10.76 4.25
N PRO A 319 2.79 -10.49 4.42
CA PRO A 319 2.12 -9.51 3.58
C PRO A 319 2.74 -8.13 3.79
N PHE A 320 2.82 -7.35 2.70
CA PHE A 320 3.06 -5.92 2.80
C PHE A 320 1.71 -5.22 2.96
N GLY A 321 1.10 -5.42 4.14
CA GLY A 321 -0.23 -4.94 4.47
C GLY A 321 -0.31 -3.42 4.55
N HIS A 322 -1.54 -2.90 4.67
CA HIS A 322 -1.82 -1.46 4.72
C HIS A 322 -1.02 -0.69 5.77
N GLU A 323 -0.68 -1.30 6.91
CA GLU A 323 0.14 -0.70 7.96
C GLU A 323 1.55 -0.37 7.44
N ARG A 324 2.16 -1.29 6.67
CA ARG A 324 3.49 -1.09 6.07
C ARG A 324 3.45 -0.13 4.89
N VAL A 325 2.36 -0.13 4.12
CA VAL A 325 2.13 0.89 3.08
C VAL A 325 1.99 2.27 3.71
N LEU A 326 1.20 2.41 4.77
CA LEU A 326 1.02 3.67 5.47
C LEU A 326 2.31 4.17 6.12
N LEU A 327 3.09 3.29 6.74
CA LEU A 327 4.45 3.61 7.21
C LEU A 327 5.31 4.16 6.08
N SER A 328 5.34 3.47 4.94
CA SER A 328 6.10 3.88 3.75
C SER A 328 5.68 5.28 3.25
N LEU A 329 4.38 5.57 3.25
CA LEU A 329 3.84 6.88 2.88
C LEU A 329 4.20 7.98 3.87
N LEU A 330 4.11 7.70 5.18
CA LEU A 330 4.42 8.68 6.23
C LEU A 330 5.91 9.02 6.30
N MET A 331 6.77 8.05 5.98
CA MET A 331 8.22 8.23 5.92
C MET A 331 8.72 8.66 4.53
N ASP A 332 7.80 8.94 3.59
CA ASP A 332 8.06 9.32 2.19
C ASP A 332 9.05 8.41 1.44
N PHE A 333 8.99 7.10 1.70
CA PHE A 333 9.79 6.10 1.00
C PHE A 333 8.89 5.03 0.39
N LYS A 334 8.84 4.98 -0.95
CA LYS A 334 7.83 4.23 -1.70
C LYS A 334 8.50 3.16 -2.56
N PRO A 335 8.86 1.98 -1.98
CA PRO A 335 9.64 0.96 -2.69
C PRO A 335 8.95 0.48 -3.97
N TRP A 336 7.63 0.54 -4.02
CA TRP A 336 6.84 0.15 -5.20
C TRP A 336 6.99 1.12 -6.39
N ARG A 337 7.48 2.35 -6.21
CA ARG A 337 7.75 3.29 -7.33
C ARG A 337 9.10 3.01 -8.01
N GLU A 338 10.10 2.60 -7.23
CA GLU A 338 11.45 2.33 -7.71
C GLU A 338 11.54 0.96 -8.40
N GLN A 339 10.95 -0.07 -7.79
CA GLN A 339 11.07 -1.44 -8.28
C GLN A 339 10.46 -1.68 -9.66
N ILE A 340 9.39 -0.96 -10.02
CA ILE A 340 8.85 -1.07 -11.37
C ILE A 340 9.89 -0.64 -12.38
N THR A 341 10.59 0.45 -12.12
CA THR A 341 11.58 0.98 -13.04
C THR A 341 12.69 -0.06 -13.24
N GLN A 342 13.11 -0.72 -12.16
CA GLN A 342 14.09 -1.79 -12.21
C GLN A 342 13.57 -3.04 -12.96
N LEU A 343 12.40 -3.57 -12.59
CA LEU A 343 11.79 -4.72 -13.27
C LEU A 343 11.50 -4.44 -14.75
N GLN A 344 11.16 -3.20 -15.11
CA GLN A 344 10.99 -2.77 -16.49
C GLN A 344 12.32 -2.80 -17.25
N ASN A 345 13.39 -2.34 -16.61
CA ASN A 345 14.73 -2.35 -17.22
C ASN A 345 15.23 -3.78 -17.42
N GLU A 346 15.06 -4.66 -16.42
CA GLU A 346 15.44 -6.08 -16.50
C GLU A 346 14.63 -6.84 -17.57
N ASN A 347 13.33 -6.57 -17.70
CA ASN A 347 12.48 -7.15 -18.75
C ASN A 347 12.83 -6.64 -20.16
N LYS A 348 13.17 -5.34 -20.29
CA LYS A 348 13.67 -4.79 -21.57
C LYS A 348 14.98 -5.43 -21.99
N ILE A 349 15.90 -5.62 -21.05
CA ILE A 349 17.18 -6.31 -21.30
C ILE A 349 16.93 -7.76 -21.74
N SER A 350 16.06 -8.48 -21.03
CA SER A 350 15.71 -9.87 -21.35
C SER A 350 15.05 -10.03 -22.73
N LYS A 351 14.17 -9.09 -23.12
CA LYS A 351 13.57 -9.08 -24.47
C LYS A 351 14.60 -8.77 -25.55
N ASN A 352 15.57 -7.89 -25.29
CA ASN A 352 16.62 -7.53 -26.24
C ASN A 352 17.71 -8.61 -26.41
N ILE A 353 17.93 -9.47 -25.40
CA ILE A 353 18.89 -10.59 -25.47
C ILE A 353 18.31 -11.77 -26.25
N ASN A 354 16.99 -11.97 -26.20
CA ASN A 354 16.30 -13.08 -26.87
C ASN A 354 15.87 -12.81 -28.32
N LEU A 355 16.18 -11.64 -28.88
CA LEU A 355 16.01 -11.42 -30.33
C LEU A 355 17.04 -12.25 -31.08
N ASP A 356 16.58 -13.05 -32.05
CA ASP A 356 17.43 -13.79 -32.98
C ASP A 356 18.48 -12.82 -33.57
N PRO A 357 19.79 -13.17 -33.59
CA PRO A 357 20.82 -12.39 -34.26
C PRO A 357 20.43 -11.87 -35.64
N VAL A 358 19.58 -12.59 -36.39
CA VAL A 358 19.04 -12.18 -37.69
C VAL A 358 18.07 -11.01 -37.57
N GLU A 359 17.12 -11.03 -36.63
CA GLU A 359 16.21 -9.90 -36.39
C GLU A 359 16.95 -8.68 -35.84
N ARG A 360 17.97 -8.91 -35.00
CA ARG A 360 18.84 -7.85 -34.49
C ARG A 360 19.60 -7.14 -35.60
N ARG A 361 19.99 -7.87 -36.65
CA ARG A 361 20.64 -7.32 -37.85
C ARG A 361 19.66 -6.61 -38.80
N LYS A 362 18.40 -7.06 -38.89
CA LYS A 362 17.36 -6.36 -39.67
C LYS A 362 17.06 -4.98 -39.09
N ARG A 363 16.87 -4.86 -37.77
CA ARG A 363 16.60 -3.56 -37.13
C ARG A 363 17.76 -2.56 -37.29
N LYS A 364 19.01 -3.02 -37.21
CA LYS A 364 20.20 -2.19 -37.46
C LYS A 364 20.35 -1.67 -38.90
N ARG A 365 19.52 -2.14 -39.86
CA ARG A 365 19.55 -1.68 -41.25
C ARG A 365 18.39 -0.72 -41.57
N GLU A 366 17.41 -0.61 -40.68
CA GLU A 366 16.23 0.24 -40.83
C GLU A 366 16.36 1.55 -40.06
N ASP A 367 17.29 1.61 -39.10
CA ASP A 367 17.80 2.83 -38.45
C ASP A 367 19.10 3.29 -39.14
#